data_AF-A0A351CW42-F1
#
_entry.id   AF-A0A351CW42-F1
#
_cell.length_a   1.000
_cell.length_b   1.000
_cell.length_c   1.000
_cell.angle_alpha   90.00
_cell.angle_beta   90.00
_cell.angle_gamma   90.00
#
_symmetry.space_group_name_H-M   'P 1'
#
loop_
_entity.id
_entity.type
_entity.pdbx_description
1 polymer ?
#
loop_
_entity_poly.entity_id
_entity_poly.type
_entity_poly.pdbx_seq_one_letter_code
_entity_poly.pdbx_strand_id
1 'polypeptide(L)'
;MTSIANKNDLRSYNLSGFSLQGAELGGANLNEARLVGADLSGADLSRADLSCANLQGANLAGADLYQAKLAGANMSGCNLTNSDLTAADMRDAQLAGAQANGAKFAGANLAGISANGAEFEHCDFSDANLSNAKLSGCRLAYSIFVKSDLTKVTLFSVDLTGSDLRGAQLEDANLSGAMLHSVQMGGAYMKNVSLKSVDLSAANLHDTMLEGVHLSGSNMNGAILTGSDLSGARMNNVSLLKAVLTDVEMIEANLSNANIRGTAMPNANVSAANLTGSGLYREDALHAHNGLRHSDTTRWDDPNRRRIIQARNRYLEQRIELIQEVNFFQRVLKWTGL
;
A
#
# COMPACT_ATOMS: atom_id res chain seq x y z
N MET A 1 -7.23 -35.55 -35.28
CA MET A 1 -8.00 -34.30 -35.29
C MET A 1 -9.49 -34.63 -35.37
N THR A 2 -10.03 -35.17 -34.28
CA THR A 2 -11.46 -35.50 -34.16
C THR A 2 -12.21 -34.19 -33.93
N SER A 3 -12.98 -33.77 -34.95
CA SER A 3 -14.09 -32.81 -34.92
C SER A 3 -14.29 -32.03 -33.60
N ILE A 4 -13.62 -30.89 -33.44
CA ILE A 4 -14.09 -29.83 -32.54
C ILE A 4 -15.37 -29.29 -33.18
N ALA A 5 -16.53 -29.73 -32.67
CA ALA A 5 -17.84 -29.53 -33.28
C ALA A 5 -18.30 -28.06 -33.31
N ASN A 6 -17.59 -27.15 -32.64
CA ASN A 6 -17.68 -25.71 -32.85
C ASN A 6 -16.42 -25.09 -32.25
N LYS A 7 -15.60 -24.39 -33.04
CA LYS A 7 -14.41 -23.68 -32.50
C LYS A 7 -14.77 -22.65 -31.42
N ASN A 8 -16.04 -22.24 -31.37
CA ASN A 8 -16.54 -21.25 -30.43
C ASN A 8 -17.15 -21.86 -29.15
N ASP A 9 -17.26 -23.19 -29.04
CA ASP A 9 -17.75 -23.85 -27.82
C ASP A 9 -16.77 -24.94 -27.37
N LEU A 10 -15.92 -24.54 -26.43
CA LEU A 10 -14.85 -25.33 -25.81
C LEU A 10 -15.10 -25.47 -24.30
N ARG A 11 -16.36 -25.35 -23.86
CA ARG A 11 -16.73 -25.47 -22.45
C ARG A 11 -16.30 -26.79 -21.86
N SER A 12 -15.66 -26.74 -20.70
CA SER A 12 -15.16 -27.91 -19.97
C SER A 12 -14.19 -28.81 -20.76
N TYR A 13 -13.69 -28.39 -21.93
CA TYR A 13 -12.72 -29.16 -22.69
C TYR A 13 -11.39 -29.25 -21.95
N ASN A 14 -10.71 -30.38 -22.12
CA ASN A 14 -9.33 -30.52 -21.65
C ASN A 14 -8.35 -30.17 -22.78
N LEU A 15 -7.76 -28.99 -22.64
CA LEU A 15 -6.76 -28.40 -23.53
C LEU A 15 -5.41 -28.24 -22.80
N SER A 16 -5.21 -28.95 -21.68
CA SER A 16 -3.99 -28.85 -20.87
C SER A 16 -2.76 -29.25 -21.70
N GLY A 17 -1.72 -28.41 -21.68
CA GLY A 17 -0.47 -28.63 -22.41
C GLY A 17 -0.56 -28.50 -23.94
N PHE A 18 -1.71 -28.13 -24.50
CA PHE A 18 -1.82 -27.87 -25.94
C PHE A 18 -1.13 -26.56 -26.31
N SER A 19 -0.57 -26.51 -27.52
CA SER A 19 -0.18 -25.25 -28.15
C SER A 19 -1.38 -24.67 -28.88
N LEU A 20 -1.78 -23.49 -28.43
CA LEU A 20 -2.82 -22.61 -28.94
C LEU A 20 -2.20 -21.22 -29.23
N GLN A 21 -0.91 -21.19 -29.54
CA GLN A 21 -0.17 -19.97 -29.84
C GLN A 21 -0.81 -19.26 -31.03
N GLY A 22 -1.11 -17.97 -30.87
CA GLY A 22 -1.75 -17.15 -31.91
C GLY A 22 -3.15 -17.64 -32.32
N ALA A 23 -3.80 -18.48 -31.51
CA ALA A 23 -5.13 -18.99 -31.85
C ALA A 23 -6.17 -17.86 -31.88
N GLU A 24 -7.05 -17.89 -32.88
CA GLU A 24 -8.20 -17.00 -32.99
C GLU A 24 -9.37 -17.57 -32.18
N LEU A 25 -9.49 -17.17 -30.92
CA LEU A 25 -10.50 -17.62 -29.95
C LEU A 25 -11.38 -16.45 -29.45
N GLY A 26 -11.40 -15.34 -30.18
CA GLY A 26 -12.24 -14.18 -29.87
C GLY A 26 -13.72 -14.57 -29.73
N GLY A 27 -14.31 -14.26 -28.57
CA GLY A 27 -15.69 -14.61 -28.22
C GLY A 27 -15.95 -16.10 -27.99
N ALA A 28 -14.93 -16.96 -27.98
CA ALA A 28 -15.10 -18.38 -27.72
C ALA A 28 -15.59 -18.64 -26.29
N ASN A 29 -16.38 -19.69 -26.12
CA ASN A 29 -16.82 -20.14 -24.81
C ASN A 29 -15.86 -21.23 -24.28
N LEU A 30 -15.01 -20.85 -23.34
CA LEU A 30 -14.03 -21.67 -22.63
C LEU A 30 -14.39 -21.81 -21.14
N ASN A 31 -15.65 -21.57 -20.77
CA ASN A 31 -16.09 -21.67 -19.40
C ASN A 31 -15.78 -23.06 -18.84
N GLU A 32 -15.16 -23.10 -17.66
CA GLU A 32 -14.68 -24.32 -16.99
C GLU A 32 -13.66 -25.17 -17.78
N ALA A 33 -13.10 -24.66 -18.88
CA ALA A 33 -12.08 -25.38 -19.64
C ALA A 33 -10.82 -25.61 -18.80
N ARG A 34 -10.14 -26.73 -19.06
CA ARG A 34 -8.85 -27.06 -18.44
C ARG A 34 -7.73 -26.72 -19.40
N LEU A 35 -6.99 -25.66 -19.11
CA LEU A 35 -5.91 -25.08 -19.91
C LEU A 35 -4.58 -25.12 -19.14
N VAL A 36 -4.42 -26.08 -18.23
CA VAL A 36 -3.24 -26.18 -17.37
C VAL A 36 -1.98 -26.32 -18.22
N GLY A 37 -1.04 -25.40 -18.08
CA GLY A 37 0.21 -25.38 -18.87
C GLY A 37 0.02 -25.24 -20.38
N ALA A 38 -1.15 -24.82 -20.87
CA ALA A 38 -1.35 -24.57 -22.29
C ALA A 38 -0.55 -23.34 -22.74
N ASP A 39 -0.08 -23.35 -23.99
CA ASP A 39 0.58 -22.20 -24.60
C ASP A 39 -0.42 -21.40 -25.43
N LEU A 40 -0.89 -20.29 -24.88
CA LEU A 40 -1.81 -19.32 -25.46
C LEU A 40 -1.08 -18.02 -25.83
N SER A 41 0.24 -18.05 -25.99
CA SER A 41 1.00 -16.84 -26.29
C SER A 41 0.52 -16.18 -27.59
N GLY A 42 0.27 -14.88 -27.53
CA GLY A 42 -0.25 -14.09 -28.66
C GLY A 42 -1.64 -14.51 -29.16
N ALA A 43 -2.38 -15.37 -28.44
CA ALA A 43 -3.73 -15.75 -28.84
C ALA A 43 -4.70 -14.56 -28.74
N ASP A 44 -5.69 -14.52 -29.63
CA ASP A 44 -6.85 -13.64 -29.50
C ASP A 44 -7.90 -14.35 -28.65
N LEU A 45 -8.07 -13.91 -27.41
CA LEU A 45 -9.10 -14.31 -26.46
C LEU A 45 -10.04 -13.13 -26.15
N SER A 46 -10.08 -12.12 -27.02
CA SER A 46 -10.90 -10.93 -26.81
C SER A 46 -12.36 -11.35 -26.66
N ARG A 47 -13.03 -10.87 -25.60
CA ARG A 47 -14.43 -11.21 -25.26
C ARG A 47 -14.72 -12.69 -25.05
N ALA A 48 -13.70 -13.55 -24.96
CA ALA A 48 -13.90 -14.97 -24.66
C ALA A 48 -14.46 -15.16 -23.24
N ASP A 49 -15.24 -16.22 -23.05
CA ASP A 49 -15.73 -16.62 -21.73
C ASP A 49 -14.81 -17.69 -21.14
N LEU A 50 -13.90 -17.29 -20.26
CA LEU A 50 -12.98 -18.14 -19.50
C LEU A 50 -13.41 -18.25 -18.02
N SER A 51 -14.68 -17.94 -17.71
CA SER A 51 -15.16 -17.97 -16.32
C SER A 51 -14.94 -19.37 -15.74
N CYS A 52 -14.43 -19.45 -14.51
CA CYS A 52 -14.09 -20.71 -13.82
C CYS A 52 -13.10 -21.63 -14.56
N ALA A 53 -12.41 -21.16 -15.62
CA ALA A 53 -11.41 -21.97 -16.32
C ALA A 53 -10.17 -22.20 -15.44
N ASN A 54 -9.49 -23.32 -15.66
CA ASN A 54 -8.22 -23.62 -15.02
C ASN A 54 -7.05 -23.34 -15.98
N LEU A 55 -6.44 -22.17 -15.83
CA LEU A 55 -5.28 -21.64 -16.56
C LEU A 55 -3.97 -21.78 -15.77
N GLN A 56 -3.93 -22.65 -14.75
CA GLN A 56 -2.75 -22.80 -13.90
C GLN A 56 -1.49 -23.07 -14.76
N GLY A 57 -0.47 -22.23 -14.60
CA GLY A 57 0.79 -22.34 -15.35
C GLY A 57 0.69 -22.12 -16.86
N ALA A 58 -0.44 -21.65 -17.39
CA ALA A 58 -0.59 -21.36 -18.82
C ALA A 58 0.30 -20.18 -19.25
N ASN A 59 0.77 -20.21 -20.48
CA ASN A 59 1.50 -19.11 -21.09
C ASN A 59 0.55 -18.23 -21.90
N LEU A 60 0.21 -17.05 -21.40
CA LEU A 60 -0.65 -16.03 -22.02
C LEU A 60 0.15 -14.79 -22.45
N ALA A 61 1.48 -14.91 -22.60
CA ALA A 61 2.32 -13.77 -22.94
C ALA A 61 1.87 -13.12 -24.24
N GLY A 62 1.62 -11.81 -24.21
CA GLY A 62 1.15 -11.03 -25.35
C GLY A 62 -0.26 -11.40 -25.87
N ALA A 63 -1.03 -12.21 -25.14
CA ALA A 63 -2.40 -12.55 -25.55
C ALA A 63 -3.33 -11.32 -25.44
N ASP A 64 -4.32 -11.24 -26.32
CA ASP A 64 -5.40 -10.27 -26.24
C ASP A 64 -6.56 -10.87 -25.44
N LEU A 65 -6.80 -10.34 -24.25
CA LEU A 65 -7.90 -10.71 -23.33
C LEU A 65 -8.87 -9.53 -23.15
N TYR A 66 -8.90 -8.59 -24.11
CA TYR A 66 -9.77 -7.42 -24.06
C TYR A 66 -11.23 -7.83 -23.82
N GLN A 67 -11.83 -7.31 -22.75
CA GLN A 67 -13.20 -7.65 -22.33
C GLN A 67 -13.48 -9.15 -22.10
N ALA A 68 -12.44 -9.98 -21.91
CA ALA A 68 -12.64 -11.39 -21.57
C ALA A 68 -13.32 -11.55 -20.20
N LYS A 69 -14.10 -12.63 -20.04
CA LYS A 69 -14.69 -13.01 -18.76
C LYS A 69 -13.81 -14.06 -18.10
N LEU A 70 -13.23 -13.74 -16.95
CA LEU A 70 -12.29 -14.55 -16.19
C LEU A 70 -12.75 -14.72 -14.73
N ALA A 71 -14.02 -14.44 -14.44
CA ALA A 71 -14.56 -14.52 -13.09
C ALA A 71 -14.31 -15.92 -12.49
N GLY A 72 -13.67 -15.96 -11.33
CA GLY A 72 -13.32 -17.20 -10.63
C GLY A 72 -12.30 -18.11 -11.34
N ALA A 73 -11.64 -17.64 -12.42
CA ALA A 73 -10.63 -18.44 -13.11
C ALA A 73 -9.40 -18.69 -12.22
N ASN A 74 -8.82 -19.89 -12.31
CA ASN A 74 -7.53 -20.18 -11.67
C ASN A 74 -6.40 -19.90 -12.65
N MET A 75 -5.72 -18.78 -12.45
CA MET A 75 -4.57 -18.30 -13.23
C MET A 75 -3.27 -18.36 -12.43
N SER A 76 -3.21 -19.21 -11.40
CA SER A 76 -2.02 -19.30 -10.53
C SER A 76 -0.79 -19.71 -11.34
N GLY A 77 0.30 -18.96 -11.19
CA GLY A 77 1.56 -19.20 -11.90
C GLY A 77 1.52 -19.02 -13.42
N CYS A 78 0.47 -18.40 -13.97
CA CYS A 78 0.43 -18.12 -15.41
C CYS A 78 1.42 -17.00 -15.80
N ASN A 79 1.80 -16.98 -17.09
CA ASN A 79 2.56 -15.89 -17.67
C ASN A 79 1.63 -14.97 -18.47
N LEU A 80 1.34 -13.79 -17.96
CA LEU A 80 0.55 -12.72 -18.56
C LEU A 80 1.42 -11.56 -19.10
N THR A 81 2.74 -11.74 -19.19
CA THR A 81 3.66 -10.66 -19.60
C THR A 81 3.19 -9.98 -20.89
N ASN A 82 3.04 -8.65 -20.86
CA ASN A 82 2.57 -7.82 -21.97
C ASN A 82 1.20 -8.21 -22.58
N SER A 83 0.36 -8.95 -21.86
CA SER A 83 -1.01 -9.24 -22.31
C SER A 83 -1.95 -8.04 -22.13
N ASP A 84 -3.05 -8.03 -22.88
CA ASP A 84 -4.06 -6.98 -22.80
C ASP A 84 -5.33 -7.49 -22.10
N LEU A 85 -5.51 -7.20 -20.82
CA LEU A 85 -6.73 -7.51 -20.04
C LEU A 85 -7.61 -6.27 -19.84
N THR A 86 -7.49 -5.26 -20.72
CA THR A 86 -8.28 -4.04 -20.63
C THR A 86 -9.78 -4.38 -20.60
N ALA A 87 -10.48 -3.83 -19.61
CA ALA A 87 -11.90 -4.05 -19.37
C ALA A 87 -12.33 -5.52 -19.16
N ALA A 88 -11.41 -6.43 -18.82
CA ALA A 88 -11.75 -7.81 -18.48
C ALA A 88 -12.50 -7.92 -17.14
N ASP A 89 -13.38 -8.92 -17.00
CA ASP A 89 -14.03 -9.25 -15.73
C ASP A 89 -13.26 -10.37 -15.04
N MET A 90 -12.43 -10.03 -14.06
CA MET A 90 -11.54 -10.95 -13.33
C MET A 90 -11.95 -11.14 -11.88
N ARG A 91 -13.21 -10.85 -11.52
CA ARG A 91 -13.68 -10.96 -10.13
C ARG A 91 -13.38 -12.32 -9.54
N ASP A 92 -12.84 -12.32 -8.33
CA ASP A 92 -12.50 -13.53 -7.57
C ASP A 92 -11.51 -14.48 -8.28
N ALA A 93 -10.81 -14.03 -9.33
CA ALA A 93 -9.79 -14.84 -10.00
C ALA A 93 -8.56 -15.06 -9.08
N GLN A 94 -7.88 -16.19 -9.30
CA GLN A 94 -6.69 -16.56 -8.55
C GLN A 94 -5.44 -16.33 -9.40
N LEU A 95 -4.56 -15.44 -8.97
CA LEU A 95 -3.32 -15.06 -9.68
C LEU A 95 -2.07 -15.29 -8.83
N ALA A 96 -2.12 -16.18 -7.83
CA ALA A 96 -0.98 -16.42 -6.96
C ALA A 96 0.28 -16.78 -7.77
N GLY A 97 1.36 -16.02 -7.60
CA GLY A 97 2.61 -16.19 -8.35
C GLY A 97 2.53 -15.99 -9.86
N ALA A 98 1.47 -15.34 -10.39
CA ALA A 98 1.39 -15.01 -11.81
C ALA A 98 2.46 -13.96 -12.20
N GLN A 99 2.96 -14.05 -13.44
CA GLN A 99 3.92 -13.11 -14.01
C GLN A 99 3.20 -12.20 -15.01
N ALA A 100 2.86 -10.98 -14.62
CA ALA A 100 2.05 -10.06 -15.42
C ALA A 100 2.78 -8.76 -15.76
N ASN A 101 4.11 -8.73 -15.69
CA ASN A 101 4.89 -7.52 -15.97
C ASN A 101 4.51 -6.89 -17.32
N GLY A 102 4.23 -5.59 -17.32
CA GLY A 102 3.80 -4.84 -18.50
C GLY A 102 2.39 -5.14 -19.03
N ALA A 103 1.60 -5.96 -18.32
CA ALA A 103 0.21 -6.24 -18.72
C ALA A 103 -0.71 -5.03 -18.49
N LYS A 104 -1.76 -4.95 -19.31
CA LYS A 104 -2.77 -3.89 -19.21
C LYS A 104 -4.02 -4.42 -18.52
N PHE A 105 -4.48 -3.71 -17.52
CA PHE A 105 -5.69 -3.97 -16.74
C PHE A 105 -6.61 -2.74 -16.69
N ALA A 106 -6.41 -1.77 -17.57
CA ALA A 106 -7.17 -0.51 -17.55
C ALA A 106 -8.68 -0.79 -17.61
N GLY A 107 -9.44 -0.25 -16.65
CA GLY A 107 -10.87 -0.46 -16.50
C GLY A 107 -11.31 -1.91 -16.21
N ALA A 108 -10.38 -2.83 -15.92
CA ALA A 108 -10.70 -4.20 -15.59
C ALA A 108 -11.34 -4.31 -14.20
N ASN A 109 -12.16 -5.34 -14.00
CA ASN A 109 -12.76 -5.64 -12.71
C ASN A 109 -12.00 -6.76 -12.02
N LEU A 110 -11.10 -6.40 -11.11
CA LEU A 110 -10.29 -7.31 -10.28
C LEU A 110 -10.81 -7.35 -8.83
N ALA A 111 -12.08 -7.07 -8.57
CA ALA A 111 -12.60 -7.09 -7.21
C ALA A 111 -12.44 -8.50 -6.60
N GLY A 112 -11.91 -8.56 -5.38
CA GLY A 112 -11.74 -9.80 -4.64
C GLY A 112 -10.65 -10.76 -5.14
N ILE A 113 -9.82 -10.39 -6.13
CA ILE A 113 -8.76 -11.29 -6.62
C ILE A 113 -7.79 -11.70 -5.51
N SER A 114 -7.16 -12.86 -5.68
CA SER A 114 -6.06 -13.30 -4.83
C SER A 114 -4.79 -13.47 -5.66
N ALA A 115 -3.84 -12.54 -5.52
CA ALA A 115 -2.63 -12.50 -6.32
C ALA A 115 -1.35 -12.49 -5.49
N ASN A 116 -1.37 -13.00 -4.26
CA ASN A 116 -0.20 -12.99 -3.38
C ASN A 116 1.08 -13.48 -4.10
N GLY A 117 2.14 -12.68 -4.00
CA GLY A 117 3.44 -12.97 -4.62
C GLY A 117 3.49 -12.86 -6.15
N ALA A 118 2.46 -12.31 -6.80
CA ALA A 118 2.48 -12.05 -8.24
C ALA A 118 3.39 -10.87 -8.61
N GLU A 119 3.85 -10.87 -9.86
CA GLU A 119 4.66 -9.82 -10.44
C GLU A 119 3.79 -8.95 -11.35
N PHE A 120 3.64 -7.68 -10.99
CA PHE A 120 2.84 -6.68 -11.68
C PHE A 120 3.64 -5.40 -11.92
N GLU A 121 4.94 -5.49 -12.17
CA GLU A 121 5.78 -4.32 -12.45
C GLU A 121 5.39 -3.71 -13.81
N HIS A 122 5.38 -2.38 -13.89
CA HIS A 122 5.02 -1.64 -15.12
C HIS A 122 3.62 -1.95 -15.67
N CYS A 123 2.70 -2.41 -14.84
CA CYS A 123 1.32 -2.67 -15.25
C CYS A 123 0.48 -1.39 -15.27
N ASP A 124 -0.57 -1.39 -16.08
CA ASP A 124 -1.57 -0.32 -16.10
C ASP A 124 -2.90 -0.79 -15.50
N PHE A 125 -3.21 -0.32 -14.29
CA PHE A 125 -4.48 -0.52 -13.58
C PHE A 125 -5.35 0.74 -13.58
N SER A 126 -5.15 1.68 -14.52
CA SER A 126 -5.94 2.92 -14.57
C SER A 126 -7.44 2.62 -14.62
N ASP A 127 -8.22 3.31 -13.81
CA ASP A 127 -9.68 3.13 -13.68
C ASP A 127 -10.14 1.69 -13.33
N ALA A 128 -9.23 0.80 -12.94
CA ALA A 128 -9.56 -0.58 -12.59
C ALA A 128 -10.22 -0.68 -11.21
N ASN A 129 -11.03 -1.70 -11.00
CA ASN A 129 -11.59 -2.04 -9.68
C ASN A 129 -10.77 -3.15 -9.04
N LEU A 130 -9.98 -2.83 -8.01
CA LEU A 130 -9.23 -3.76 -7.15
C LEU A 130 -9.79 -3.81 -5.73
N SER A 131 -11.05 -3.43 -5.52
CA SER A 131 -11.65 -3.44 -4.19
C SER A 131 -11.58 -4.83 -3.57
N ASN A 132 -11.17 -4.89 -2.30
CA ASN A 132 -10.96 -6.14 -1.55
C ASN A 132 -9.92 -7.11 -2.16
N ALA A 133 -9.11 -6.69 -3.12
CA ALA A 133 -8.07 -7.54 -3.70
C ALA A 133 -6.98 -7.87 -2.67
N LYS A 134 -6.43 -9.08 -2.77
CA LYS A 134 -5.36 -9.59 -1.92
C LYS A 134 -4.05 -9.61 -2.69
N LEU A 135 -3.25 -8.57 -2.46
CA LEU A 135 -2.01 -8.30 -3.20
C LEU A 135 -0.76 -8.36 -2.32
N SER A 136 -0.83 -9.02 -1.17
CA SER A 136 0.29 -9.09 -0.23
C SER A 136 1.54 -9.73 -0.87
N GLY A 137 2.70 -9.09 -0.70
CA GLY A 137 3.97 -9.53 -1.27
C GLY A 137 4.07 -9.45 -2.80
N CYS A 138 3.15 -8.77 -3.50
CA CYS A 138 3.30 -8.50 -4.93
C CYS A 138 4.42 -7.48 -5.19
N ARG A 139 4.98 -7.56 -6.41
CA ARG A 139 5.84 -6.51 -6.98
C ARG A 139 4.97 -5.61 -7.86
N LEU A 140 4.85 -4.33 -7.51
CA LEU A 140 3.96 -3.36 -8.18
C LEU A 140 4.71 -2.08 -8.57
N ALA A 141 6.05 -2.11 -8.57
CA ALA A 141 6.89 -0.97 -8.84
C ALA A 141 6.62 -0.40 -10.24
N TYR A 142 6.59 0.93 -10.34
CA TYR A 142 6.36 1.68 -11.57
C TYR A 142 5.03 1.40 -12.28
N SER A 143 4.06 0.82 -11.56
CA SER A 143 2.73 0.54 -12.09
C SER A 143 1.79 1.74 -11.91
N ILE A 144 0.77 1.79 -12.76
CA ILE A 144 -0.20 2.88 -12.82
C ILE A 144 -1.50 2.41 -12.20
N PHE A 145 -2.06 3.20 -11.30
CA PHE A 145 -3.30 3.00 -10.55
C PHE A 145 -4.17 4.26 -10.60
N VAL A 146 -3.96 5.11 -11.61
CA VAL A 146 -4.64 6.40 -11.71
C VAL A 146 -6.15 6.17 -11.69
N LYS A 147 -6.84 6.80 -10.72
CA LYS A 147 -8.29 6.68 -10.50
C LYS A 147 -8.81 5.26 -10.25
N SER A 148 -7.94 4.29 -9.97
CA SER A 148 -8.38 2.94 -9.64
C SER A 148 -9.06 2.89 -8.26
N ASP A 149 -9.97 1.94 -8.09
CA ASP A 149 -10.56 1.61 -6.80
C ASP A 149 -9.71 0.54 -6.09
N LEU A 150 -9.01 0.93 -5.03
CA LEU A 150 -8.21 0.09 -4.14
C LEU A 150 -8.84 -0.01 -2.74
N THR A 151 -10.14 0.26 -2.62
CA THR A 151 -10.86 0.23 -1.33
C THR A 151 -10.69 -1.13 -0.66
N LYS A 152 -10.27 -1.13 0.61
CA LYS A 152 -10.04 -2.35 1.41
C LYS A 152 -9.04 -3.35 0.81
N VAL A 153 -8.17 -2.91 -0.10
CA VAL A 153 -7.10 -3.75 -0.64
C VAL A 153 -6.09 -4.11 0.46
N THR A 154 -5.54 -5.33 0.40
CA THR A 154 -4.39 -5.70 1.24
C THR A 154 -3.09 -5.66 0.42
N LEU A 155 -2.24 -4.71 0.76
CA LEU A 155 -0.93 -4.41 0.15
C LEU A 155 0.18 -4.51 1.21
N PHE A 156 0.12 -5.52 2.08
CA PHE A 156 1.12 -5.69 3.13
C PHE A 156 2.48 -6.07 2.52
N SER A 157 3.53 -5.35 2.91
CA SER A 157 4.93 -5.58 2.47
C SER A 157 5.10 -5.69 0.95
N VAL A 158 4.42 -4.83 0.20
CA VAL A 158 4.56 -4.73 -1.26
C VAL A 158 5.59 -3.68 -1.67
N ASP A 159 6.08 -3.78 -2.90
CA ASP A 159 6.87 -2.72 -3.54
C ASP A 159 5.98 -1.90 -4.49
N LEU A 160 5.77 -0.63 -4.17
CA LEU A 160 5.06 0.37 -4.97
C LEU A 160 5.98 1.55 -5.33
N THR A 161 7.30 1.31 -5.36
CA THR A 161 8.28 2.34 -5.67
C THR A 161 8.01 2.96 -7.03
N GLY A 162 7.93 4.29 -7.08
CA GLY A 162 7.71 5.06 -8.31
C GLY A 162 6.35 4.85 -8.98
N SER A 163 5.42 4.14 -8.35
CA SER A 163 4.08 3.90 -8.90
C SER A 163 3.22 5.16 -8.89
N ASP A 164 2.20 5.20 -9.74
CA ASP A 164 1.29 6.34 -9.88
C ASP A 164 -0.12 6.00 -9.41
N LEU A 165 -0.50 6.49 -8.25
CA LEU A 165 -1.80 6.34 -7.61
C LEU A 165 -2.60 7.66 -7.60
N ARG A 166 -2.34 8.58 -8.54
CA ARG A 166 -3.08 9.87 -8.57
C ARG A 166 -4.58 9.65 -8.67
N GLY A 167 -5.33 10.28 -7.77
CA GLY A 167 -6.79 10.15 -7.68
C GLY A 167 -7.31 8.75 -7.34
N ALA A 168 -6.44 7.81 -6.95
CA ALA A 168 -6.87 6.47 -6.56
C ALA A 168 -7.67 6.50 -5.24
N GLN A 169 -8.59 5.55 -5.09
CA GLN A 169 -9.39 5.37 -3.87
C GLN A 169 -8.77 4.26 -3.03
N LEU A 170 -8.21 4.58 -1.87
CA LEU A 170 -7.57 3.62 -0.97
C LEU A 170 -8.29 3.50 0.38
N GLU A 171 -9.55 3.94 0.51
CA GLU A 171 -10.25 3.92 1.80
C GLU A 171 -10.16 2.53 2.47
N ASP A 172 -9.81 2.52 3.76
CA ASP A 172 -9.60 1.32 4.58
C ASP A 172 -8.54 0.32 4.05
N ALA A 173 -7.66 0.73 3.12
CA ALA A 173 -6.58 -0.12 2.62
C ALA A 173 -5.49 -0.35 3.67
N ASN A 174 -4.79 -1.50 3.56
CA ASN A 174 -3.64 -1.82 4.40
C ASN A 174 -2.35 -1.88 3.57
N LEU A 175 -1.50 -0.87 3.71
CA LEU A 175 -0.19 -0.75 3.07
C LEU A 175 0.96 -0.84 4.08
N SER A 176 0.73 -1.44 5.25
CA SER A 176 1.75 -1.49 6.31
C SER A 176 3.01 -2.21 5.81
N GLY A 177 4.17 -1.60 6.05
CA GLY A 177 5.47 -2.12 5.59
C GLY A 177 5.72 -2.05 4.07
N ALA A 178 4.83 -1.43 3.29
CA ALA A 178 5.06 -1.22 1.86
C ALA A 178 6.20 -0.22 1.59
N MET A 179 6.91 -0.42 0.49
CA MET A 179 7.85 0.54 -0.07
C MET A 179 7.09 1.49 -1.00
N LEU A 180 7.07 2.77 -0.68
CA LEU A 180 6.32 3.83 -1.38
C LEU A 180 7.25 4.99 -1.77
N HIS A 181 8.54 4.71 -1.93
CA HIS A 181 9.54 5.70 -2.28
C HIS A 181 9.18 6.33 -3.65
N SER A 182 9.21 7.67 -3.71
CA SER A 182 8.90 8.43 -4.93
C SER A 182 7.53 8.15 -5.56
N VAL A 183 6.58 7.61 -4.80
CA VAL A 183 5.22 7.34 -5.28
C VAL A 183 4.47 8.64 -5.60
N GLN A 184 3.67 8.63 -6.66
CA GLN A 184 2.79 9.75 -7.00
C GLN A 184 1.38 9.45 -6.49
N MET A 185 0.89 10.26 -5.56
CA MET A 185 -0.41 10.06 -4.90
C MET A 185 -1.28 11.31 -4.94
N GLY A 186 -0.95 12.31 -5.77
CA GLY A 186 -1.70 13.56 -5.87
C GLY A 186 -3.21 13.36 -5.99
N GLY A 187 -3.98 13.97 -5.09
CA GLY A 187 -5.44 13.86 -5.07
C GLY A 187 -6.00 12.48 -4.65
N ALA A 188 -5.17 11.54 -4.17
CA ALA A 188 -5.64 10.24 -3.73
C ALA A 188 -6.51 10.34 -2.46
N TYR A 189 -7.50 9.44 -2.36
CA TYR A 189 -8.39 9.33 -1.21
C TYR A 189 -7.91 8.21 -0.28
N MET A 190 -7.39 8.55 0.90
CA MET A 190 -6.66 7.62 1.78
C MET A 190 -7.19 7.66 3.23
N LYS A 191 -8.50 7.84 3.39
CA LYS A 191 -9.15 7.83 4.70
C LYS A 191 -8.97 6.48 5.39
N ASN A 192 -8.60 6.51 6.68
CA ASN A 192 -8.38 5.33 7.54
C ASN A 192 -7.33 4.32 7.03
N VAL A 193 -6.45 4.71 6.11
CA VAL A 193 -5.43 3.81 5.57
C VAL A 193 -4.37 3.48 6.61
N SER A 194 -3.92 2.22 6.64
CA SER A 194 -2.76 1.82 7.43
C SER A 194 -1.47 1.94 6.62
N LEU A 195 -0.65 2.94 6.95
CA LEU A 195 0.69 3.21 6.40
C LEU A 195 1.76 3.09 7.50
N LYS A 196 1.65 2.08 8.37
CA LYS A 196 2.60 1.91 9.48
C LYS A 196 3.96 1.46 8.97
N SER A 197 5.02 2.12 9.43
CA SER A 197 6.42 1.76 9.14
C SER A 197 6.71 1.63 7.64
N VAL A 198 6.14 2.53 6.84
CA VAL A 198 6.37 2.59 5.39
C VAL A 198 7.48 3.57 5.04
N ASP A 199 8.06 3.41 3.86
CA ASP A 199 8.94 4.41 3.26
C ASP A 199 8.20 5.23 2.20
N LEU A 200 7.81 6.45 2.56
CA LEU A 200 7.21 7.49 1.72
C LEU A 200 8.23 8.59 1.39
N SER A 201 9.54 8.31 1.48
CA SER A 201 10.54 9.32 1.13
C SER A 201 10.39 9.78 -0.32
N ALA A 202 10.50 11.09 -0.54
CA ALA A 202 10.27 11.74 -1.83
C ALA A 202 8.89 11.49 -2.47
N ALA A 203 7.91 10.96 -1.72
CA ALA A 203 6.55 10.78 -2.21
C ALA A 203 5.87 12.12 -2.50
N ASN A 204 5.02 12.14 -3.53
CA ASN A 204 4.19 13.29 -3.87
C ASN A 204 2.74 13.04 -3.43
N LEU A 205 2.35 13.64 -2.31
CA LEU A 205 1.07 13.53 -1.63
C LEU A 205 0.29 14.85 -1.68
N HIS A 206 0.51 15.70 -2.69
CA HIS A 206 -0.21 16.96 -2.79
C HIS A 206 -1.74 16.74 -2.91
N ASP A 207 -2.53 17.60 -2.27
CA ASP A 207 -3.99 17.56 -2.30
C ASP A 207 -4.60 16.18 -1.90
N THR A 208 -3.88 15.39 -1.10
CA THR A 208 -4.34 14.07 -0.66
C THR A 208 -5.26 14.14 0.56
N MET A 209 -6.24 13.25 0.62
CA MET A 209 -7.12 13.09 1.79
C MET A 209 -6.58 11.97 2.68
N LEU A 210 -5.87 12.33 3.74
CA LEU A 210 -5.18 11.44 4.68
C LEU A 210 -5.86 11.43 6.07
N GLU A 211 -7.16 11.75 6.15
CA GLU A 211 -7.90 11.80 7.42
C GLU A 211 -7.83 10.45 8.16
N GLY A 212 -7.41 10.49 9.43
CA GLY A 212 -7.35 9.30 10.30
C GLY A 212 -6.27 8.27 9.94
N VAL A 213 -5.39 8.56 8.98
CA VAL A 213 -4.34 7.64 8.52
C VAL A 213 -3.39 7.20 9.64
N HIS A 214 -2.89 5.96 9.58
CA HIS A 214 -1.85 5.47 10.50
C HIS A 214 -0.46 5.51 9.88
N LEU A 215 0.36 6.48 10.23
CA LEU A 215 1.73 6.72 9.72
C LEU A 215 2.83 6.49 10.78
N SER A 216 2.51 5.80 11.88
CA SER A 216 3.45 5.67 12.99
C SER A 216 4.77 5.01 12.56
N GLY A 217 5.89 5.66 12.85
CA GLY A 217 7.23 5.17 12.52
C GLY A 217 7.62 5.20 11.04
N SER A 218 6.84 5.89 10.19
CA SER A 218 7.10 5.94 8.75
C SER A 218 8.16 6.99 8.39
N ASN A 219 8.86 6.75 7.28
CA ASN A 219 9.80 7.71 6.70
C ASN A 219 9.08 8.55 5.64
N MET A 220 8.99 9.85 5.84
CA MET A 220 8.38 10.82 4.91
C MET A 220 9.36 11.94 4.55
N ASN A 221 10.66 11.64 4.60
CA ASN A 221 11.69 12.64 4.32
C ASN A 221 11.58 13.16 2.87
N GLY A 222 11.57 14.47 2.71
CA GLY A 222 11.42 15.12 1.40
C GLY A 222 10.07 14.91 0.72
N ALA A 223 9.08 14.33 1.39
CA ALA A 223 7.74 14.18 0.84
C ALA A 223 7.07 15.55 0.64
N ILE A 224 6.25 15.65 -0.41
CA ILE A 224 5.47 16.84 -0.72
C ILE A 224 4.03 16.58 -0.31
N LEU A 225 3.51 17.36 0.63
CA LEU A 225 2.15 17.21 1.18
C LEU A 225 1.29 18.45 0.94
N THR A 226 1.69 19.37 0.07
CA THR A 226 1.00 20.65 -0.12
C THR A 226 -0.51 20.46 -0.30
N GLY A 227 -1.32 21.15 0.51
CA GLY A 227 -2.78 21.08 0.45
C GLY A 227 -3.43 19.79 0.97
N SER A 228 -2.65 18.84 1.52
CA SER A 228 -3.20 17.58 2.04
C SER A 228 -3.93 17.77 3.39
N ASP A 229 -4.89 16.88 3.65
CA ASP A 229 -5.60 16.80 4.93
C ASP A 229 -5.15 15.59 5.74
N LEU A 230 -4.39 15.82 6.80
CA LEU A 230 -3.87 14.86 7.77
C LEU A 230 -4.64 14.94 9.12
N SER A 231 -5.87 15.46 9.12
CA SER A 231 -6.64 15.59 10.36
C SER A 231 -6.86 14.24 11.04
N GLY A 232 -6.63 14.19 12.35
CA GLY A 232 -6.71 12.96 13.16
C GLY A 232 -5.63 11.91 12.88
N ALA A 233 -4.65 12.19 12.01
CA ALA A 233 -3.63 11.22 11.62
C ALA A 233 -2.76 10.78 12.81
N ARG A 234 -2.40 9.49 12.85
CA ARG A 234 -1.47 8.91 13.83
C ARG A 234 -0.06 8.91 13.25
N MET A 235 0.74 9.92 13.57
CA MET A 235 2.05 10.17 12.99
C MET A 235 3.18 10.11 14.03
N ASN A 236 3.01 9.35 15.12
CA ASN A 236 4.01 9.29 16.17
C ASN A 236 5.30 8.62 15.65
N ASN A 237 6.45 9.20 16.00
CA ASN A 237 7.78 8.77 15.54
C ASN A 237 7.98 8.83 14.00
N VAL A 238 7.18 9.60 13.26
CA VAL A 238 7.39 9.80 11.81
C VAL A 238 8.65 10.66 11.58
N SER A 239 9.37 10.44 10.47
CA SER A 239 10.42 11.36 10.02
C SER A 239 9.91 12.21 8.86
N LEU A 240 9.93 13.53 9.01
CA LEU A 240 9.47 14.53 8.04
C LEU A 240 10.61 15.48 7.62
N LEU A 241 11.86 15.03 7.73
CA LEU A 241 13.04 15.85 7.42
C LEU A 241 12.92 16.41 6.00
N LYS A 242 12.96 17.74 5.87
CA LYS A 242 12.81 18.45 4.58
C LYS A 242 11.49 18.19 3.83
N ALA A 243 10.48 17.65 4.50
CA ALA A 243 9.15 17.55 3.91
C ALA A 243 8.54 18.95 3.71
N VAL A 244 7.65 19.06 2.72
CA VAL A 244 6.92 20.29 2.40
C VAL A 244 5.46 20.11 2.82
N LEU A 245 5.03 20.85 3.84
CA LEU A 245 3.66 20.83 4.37
C LEU A 245 3.00 22.20 4.24
N THR A 246 3.06 22.78 3.04
CA THR A 246 2.40 24.05 2.75
C THR A 246 0.89 23.86 2.72
N ASP A 247 0.13 24.72 3.41
CA ASP A 247 -1.34 24.66 3.45
C ASP A 247 -1.91 23.29 3.89
N VAL A 248 -1.19 22.57 4.76
CA VAL A 248 -1.64 21.26 5.26
C VAL A 248 -2.52 21.40 6.49
N GLU A 249 -3.62 20.64 6.52
CA GLU A 249 -4.47 20.48 7.71
C GLU A 249 -3.96 19.30 8.56
N MET A 250 -3.62 19.54 9.82
CA MET A 250 -3.17 18.52 10.80
C MET A 250 -3.96 18.64 12.09
N ILE A 251 -5.26 18.96 11.99
CA ILE A 251 -6.13 19.15 13.16
C ILE A 251 -6.19 17.84 13.95
N GLU A 252 -5.94 17.90 15.26
CA GLU A 252 -5.94 16.72 16.15
C GLU A 252 -4.92 15.62 15.79
N ALA A 253 -3.99 15.88 14.86
CA ALA A 253 -2.98 14.90 14.47
C ALA A 253 -1.98 14.64 15.61
N ASN A 254 -1.52 13.39 15.71
CA ASN A 254 -0.52 12.99 16.70
C ASN A 254 0.87 12.88 16.08
N LEU A 255 1.68 13.94 16.21
CA LEU A 255 3.08 14.03 15.76
C LEU A 255 4.08 13.84 16.90
N SER A 256 3.70 13.14 17.98
CA SER A 256 4.61 12.95 19.11
C SER A 256 5.91 12.23 18.69
N ASN A 257 7.04 12.77 19.12
CA ASN A 257 8.40 12.33 18.75
C ASN A 257 8.68 12.33 17.23
N ALA A 258 7.91 13.07 16.43
CA ALA A 258 8.19 13.20 15.00
C ALA A 258 9.47 14.00 14.76
N ASN A 259 10.29 13.60 13.79
CA ASN A 259 11.46 14.38 13.37
C ASN A 259 11.04 15.41 12.31
N ILE A 260 10.80 16.65 12.73
CA ILE A 260 10.33 17.75 11.87
C ILE A 260 11.39 18.84 11.62
N ARG A 261 12.67 18.48 11.70
CA ARG A 261 13.77 19.42 11.44
C ARG A 261 13.82 19.81 9.97
N GLY A 262 13.95 21.11 9.69
CA GLY A 262 14.04 21.62 8.31
C GLY A 262 12.78 21.38 7.48
N THR A 263 11.67 21.04 8.14
CA THR A 263 10.36 20.86 7.53
C THR A 263 9.71 22.22 7.31
N ALA A 264 9.19 22.49 6.12
CA ALA A 264 8.46 23.73 5.84
C ALA A 264 6.97 23.52 6.13
N MET A 265 6.37 24.36 6.99
CA MET A 265 4.94 24.30 7.34
C MET A 265 4.21 25.65 7.14
N PRO A 266 4.42 26.39 6.05
CA PRO A 266 3.73 27.66 5.84
C PRO A 266 2.21 27.43 5.76
N ASN A 267 1.44 28.29 6.43
CA ASN A 267 -0.02 28.23 6.52
C ASN A 267 -0.64 26.92 7.05
N ALA A 268 0.18 25.97 7.50
CA ALA A 268 -0.31 24.71 8.00
C ALA A 268 -1.16 24.92 9.27
N ASN A 269 -2.12 24.04 9.50
CA ASN A 269 -2.99 24.09 10.66
C ASN A 269 -2.71 22.93 11.61
N VAL A 270 -2.10 23.23 12.75
CA VAL A 270 -1.77 22.28 13.82
C VAL A 270 -2.69 22.42 15.04
N SER A 271 -3.92 22.91 14.84
CA SER A 271 -4.90 23.07 15.91
C SER A 271 -5.17 21.73 16.61
N ALA A 272 -5.10 21.72 17.95
CA ALA A 272 -5.25 20.53 18.80
C ALA A 272 -4.26 19.38 18.51
N ALA A 273 -3.24 19.59 17.69
CA ALA A 273 -2.23 18.57 17.38
C ALA A 273 -1.31 18.29 18.60
N ASN A 274 -0.74 17.09 18.64
CA ASN A 274 0.25 16.70 19.63
C ASN A 274 1.66 16.67 19.02
N LEU A 275 2.47 17.70 19.30
CA LEU A 275 3.84 17.87 18.83
C LEU A 275 4.89 17.54 19.91
N THR A 276 4.49 16.91 21.03
CA THR A 276 5.42 16.65 22.14
C THR A 276 6.60 15.77 21.72
N GLY A 277 7.83 16.15 22.07
CA GLY A 277 9.05 15.44 21.68
C GLY A 277 9.46 15.60 20.21
N SER A 278 8.75 16.40 19.41
CA SER A 278 9.08 16.61 17.99
C SER A 278 10.29 17.55 17.77
N GLY A 279 10.70 18.28 18.81
CA GLY A 279 11.71 19.34 18.73
C GLY A 279 11.20 20.67 18.20
N LEU A 280 9.89 20.81 17.91
CA LEU A 280 9.28 22.09 17.56
C LEU A 280 8.67 22.75 18.80
N TYR A 281 9.29 23.85 19.20
CA TYR A 281 8.84 24.70 20.30
C TYR A 281 7.89 25.78 19.76
N ARG A 282 6.94 26.21 20.60
CA ARG A 282 5.90 27.17 20.19
C ARG A 282 6.48 28.47 19.63
N GLU A 283 7.46 29.05 20.30
CA GLU A 283 8.07 30.32 19.89
C GLU A 283 8.76 30.18 18.54
N ASP A 284 9.59 29.14 18.36
CA ASP A 284 10.29 28.87 17.10
C ASP A 284 9.30 28.65 15.94
N ALA A 285 8.21 27.92 16.19
CA ALA A 285 7.21 27.61 15.19
C ALA A 285 6.55 28.88 14.61
N LEU A 286 6.19 29.82 15.48
CA LEU A 286 5.51 31.07 15.09
C LEU A 286 6.44 32.04 14.33
N HIS A 287 7.75 31.96 14.54
CA HIS A 287 8.72 32.77 13.80
C HIS A 287 9.15 32.09 12.50
N ALA A 288 9.32 30.76 12.50
CA ALA A 288 9.88 30.01 11.38
C ALA A 288 8.85 29.65 10.30
N HIS A 289 7.57 29.59 10.66
CA HIS A 289 6.50 29.16 9.76
C HIS A 289 5.44 30.24 9.63
N ASN A 290 5.55 31.04 8.56
CA ASN A 290 4.61 32.10 8.26
C ASN A 290 3.18 31.54 8.12
N GLY A 291 2.22 32.15 8.82
CA GLY A 291 0.81 31.76 8.78
C GLY A 291 0.45 30.46 9.50
N LEU A 292 1.35 29.84 10.27
CA LEU A 292 1.05 28.61 11.01
C LEU A 292 -0.11 28.83 12.00
N ARG A 293 -1.18 28.04 11.85
CA ARG A 293 -2.39 28.11 12.67
C ARG A 293 -2.33 27.09 13.79
N HIS A 294 -2.74 27.48 14.99
CA HIS A 294 -2.80 26.61 16.16
C HIS A 294 -3.97 26.98 17.07
N SER A 295 -4.30 26.12 18.04
CA SER A 295 -5.29 26.38 19.09
C SER A 295 -4.63 26.39 20.48
N ASP A 296 -5.39 26.73 21.52
CA ASP A 296 -4.93 26.67 22.91
C ASP A 296 -4.70 25.22 23.39
N THR A 297 -5.28 24.25 22.70
CA THR A 297 -5.15 22.82 23.01
C THR A 297 -3.99 22.15 22.27
N THR A 298 -3.32 22.85 21.34
CA THR A 298 -2.12 22.35 20.65
C THR A 298 -1.00 22.10 21.66
N ARG A 299 -0.48 20.86 21.70
CA ARG A 299 0.58 20.46 22.63
C ARG A 299 1.94 20.59 21.97
N TRP A 300 2.71 21.58 22.38
CA TRP A 300 4.06 21.84 21.87
C TRP A 300 5.11 20.97 22.55
N ASP A 301 6.30 20.89 21.96
CA ASP A 301 7.44 20.36 22.71
C ASP A 301 7.81 21.28 23.87
N ASP A 302 8.28 20.69 24.96
CA ASP A 302 8.66 21.42 26.16
C ASP A 302 10.17 21.24 26.40
N PRO A 303 10.97 22.33 26.37
CA PRO A 303 12.42 22.25 26.53
C PRO A 303 12.83 21.71 27.91
N ASN A 304 11.98 21.85 28.93
CA ASN A 304 12.20 21.31 30.26
C ASN A 304 11.81 19.84 30.38
N ARG A 305 11.00 19.31 29.45
CA ARG A 305 10.54 17.91 29.46
C ARG A 305 11.70 16.93 29.47
N ARG A 306 12.76 17.18 28.68
CA ARG A 306 13.97 16.33 28.69
C ARG A 306 14.68 16.34 30.03
N ARG A 307 14.80 17.51 30.68
CA ARG A 307 15.41 17.63 32.01
C ARG A 307 14.59 16.90 33.08
N ILE A 308 13.27 17.04 33.03
CA ILE A 308 12.34 16.37 33.95
C ILE A 308 12.39 14.85 33.75
N ILE A 309 12.37 14.36 32.50
CA ILE A 309 12.46 12.93 32.20
C ILE A 309 13.82 12.37 32.66
N GLN A 310 14.92 13.05 32.39
CA GLN A 310 16.26 12.62 32.86
C GLN A 310 16.38 12.62 34.39
N ALA A 311 15.79 13.60 35.07
CA ALA A 311 15.74 13.63 36.52
C ALA A 311 14.91 12.45 37.07
N ARG A 312 13.75 12.17 36.48
CA ARG A 312 12.90 11.03 36.84
C ARG A 312 13.57 9.69 36.58
N ASN A 313 14.24 9.52 35.45
CA ASN A 313 14.93 8.27 35.11
C ASN A 313 16.09 8.00 36.07
N ARG A 314 16.92 9.01 36.37
CA ARG A 314 17.97 8.89 37.40
C ARG A 314 17.43 8.49 38.77
N TYR A 315 16.30 9.06 39.17
CA TYR A 315 15.63 8.68 40.41
C TYR A 315 15.16 7.21 40.42
N LEU A 316 14.61 6.73 39.30
CA LEU A 316 14.16 5.34 39.17
C LEU A 316 15.33 4.36 39.16
N GLU A 317 16.43 4.69 38.47
CA GLU A 317 17.67 3.90 38.46
C GLU A 317 18.23 3.74 39.88
N GLN A 318 18.34 4.84 40.63
CA GLN A 318 18.77 4.81 42.03
C GLN A 318 17.87 3.95 42.92
N ARG A 319 16.54 3.99 42.71
CA ARG A 319 15.62 3.13 43.47
C ARG A 319 15.78 1.64 43.13
N ILE A 320 16.08 1.32 41.88
CA ILE A 320 16.30 -0.07 41.44
C ILE A 320 17.58 -0.60 42.06
N GLU A 321 18.67 0.16 42.05
CA GLU A 321 19.93 -0.20 42.71
C GLU A 321 19.72 -0.46 44.21
N LEU A 322 19.00 0.44 44.90
CA LEU A 322 18.71 0.27 46.33
C LEU A 322 17.91 -1.02 46.61
N ILE A 323 16.94 -1.35 45.75
CA ILE A 323 16.16 -2.59 45.88
C ILE A 323 17.04 -3.83 45.64
N GLN A 324 17.96 -3.76 44.67
CA GLN A 324 18.90 -4.85 44.39
C GLN A 324 19.86 -5.07 45.56
N GLU A 325 20.38 -3.99 46.16
CA GLU A 325 21.21 -4.08 47.36
C GLU A 325 20.44 -4.69 48.54
N VAL A 326 19.23 -4.22 48.83
CA VAL A 326 18.40 -4.78 49.91
C VAL A 326 18.12 -6.27 49.68
N ASN A 327 17.80 -6.67 48.45
CA ASN A 327 17.58 -8.08 48.10
C ASN A 327 18.86 -8.91 48.24
N PHE A 328 20.01 -8.35 47.89
CA PHE A 328 21.32 -8.99 48.09
C PHE A 328 21.59 -9.21 49.58
N PHE A 329 21.43 -8.18 50.42
CA PHE A 329 21.62 -8.29 51.87
C PHE A 329 20.64 -9.30 52.50
N GLN A 330 19.37 -9.31 52.09
CA GLN A 330 18.41 -10.31 52.56
C GLN A 330 18.81 -11.74 52.18
N ARG A 331 19.40 -11.95 51.00
CA ARG A 331 19.93 -13.26 50.58
C ARG A 331 21.15 -13.65 51.40
N VAL A 332 22.06 -12.72 51.67
CA VAL A 332 23.24 -12.95 52.50
C VAL A 332 22.84 -13.32 53.92
N LEU A 333 21.92 -12.58 54.55
CA LEU A 333 21.41 -12.87 55.90
C LEU A 333 20.79 -14.28 55.98
N LYS A 334 19.95 -14.65 55.00
CA LYS A 334 19.41 -16.01 54.90
C LYS A 334 20.49 -17.10 54.78
N TRP A 335 21.64 -16.79 54.18
CA TRP A 335 22.75 -17.73 54.03
C TRP A 335 23.62 -17.81 55.28
N THR A 336 23.78 -16.71 56.03
CA THR A 336 24.64 -16.64 57.22
C THR A 336 23.94 -17.10 58.50
N GLY A 337 22.62 -17.32 58.50
CA GLY A 337 21.86 -17.80 59.66
C GLY A 337 21.72 -16.78 60.80
N LEU A 338 21.86 -15.48 60.48
CA LEU A 338 21.56 -14.34 61.34
C LEU A 338 20.12 -13.86 61.08
#